data_AF-A0A7S2PTZ0-F1
#
_entry.id   AF-A0A7S2PTZ0-F1
#
_cell.length_a   1.000
_cell.length_b   1.000
_cell.length_c   1.000
_cell.angle_alpha   90.00
_cell.angle_beta   90.00
_cell.angle_gamma   90.00
#
_symmetry.space_group_name_H-M   'P 1'
#
loop_
_entity.id
_entity.type
_entity.pdbx_description
1 polymer ?
#
loop_
_entity_poly.entity_id
_entity_poly.type
_entity_poly.pdbx_seq_one_letter_code
_entity_poly.pdbx_strand_id
1 'polypeptide(L)'
;ECKIGSDAANFPGRGSGASSGTGEFPKLLPRFWSSRDAPVSVYLCLDENVCPGGEPGTCGLGASNIACASCPLKTYRAGSTCTACSELELSKWLFPILPCLFGCPLVVLIYLASRTPAENWSRPQAGLATCGAAMLVHFQIQGMLWKLN
;
A
#
# COMPACT_ATOMS: atom_id res chain seq x y z
N GLU A 1 17.47 -12.58 -28.53
CA GLU A 1 16.95 -12.09 -27.23
C GLU A 1 17.00 -13.26 -26.25
N CYS A 2 17.76 -13.18 -25.15
CA CYS A 2 17.86 -14.28 -24.19
C CYS A 2 16.60 -14.31 -23.30
N LYS A 3 16.08 -15.50 -22.98
CA LYS A 3 14.93 -15.67 -22.07
C LYS A 3 15.31 -15.20 -20.65
N ILE A 4 14.34 -14.67 -19.89
CA ILE A 4 14.56 -14.18 -18.51
C ILE A 4 14.97 -15.37 -17.61
N GLY A 5 16.07 -15.22 -16.88
CA GLY A 5 16.69 -16.31 -16.10
C GLY A 5 17.63 -17.23 -16.91
N SER A 6 17.77 -17.01 -18.22
CA SER A 6 18.66 -17.80 -19.09
C SER A 6 20.13 -17.42 -19.01
N ASP A 7 20.49 -16.49 -18.12
CA ASP A 7 21.88 -16.17 -17.84
C ASP A 7 21.98 -15.56 -16.42
N ALA A 8 22.68 -16.21 -15.49
CA ALA A 8 23.64 -15.47 -14.66
C ALA A 8 25.07 -15.97 -14.98
N ALA A 9 25.23 -16.17 -16.29
CA ALA A 9 25.97 -17.15 -17.07
C ALA A 9 25.85 -18.57 -16.52
N ASN A 10 25.83 -19.61 -17.37
CA ASN A 10 26.60 -20.83 -17.07
C ASN A 10 26.68 -21.27 -15.58
N PHE A 11 25.58 -21.55 -14.88
CA PHE A 11 25.68 -21.95 -13.46
C PHE A 11 26.04 -23.45 -13.34
N PRO A 12 27.32 -23.83 -13.10
CA PRO A 12 27.63 -24.91 -12.18
C PRO A 12 28.48 -24.36 -11.04
N GLY A 13 27.86 -24.13 -9.89
CA GLY A 13 28.59 -23.87 -8.66
C GLY A 13 29.20 -25.17 -8.13
N ARG A 14 30.45 -25.46 -8.53
CA ARG A 14 31.40 -26.43 -7.93
C ARG A 14 30.77 -27.76 -7.46
N GLY A 15 30.34 -28.64 -8.38
CA GLY A 15 30.01 -30.01 -7.96
C GLY A 15 29.43 -31.01 -8.96
N SER A 16 28.70 -30.61 -10.02
CA SER A 16 27.95 -31.61 -10.79
C SER A 16 27.86 -31.30 -12.29
N GLY A 17 28.20 -32.30 -13.10
CA GLY A 17 28.40 -32.28 -14.55
C GLY A 17 27.47 -31.39 -15.37
N ALA A 18 28.09 -30.47 -16.10
CA ALA A 18 27.47 -29.75 -17.20
C ALA A 18 27.14 -30.72 -18.34
N SER A 19 25.87 -31.07 -18.49
CA SER A 19 25.34 -31.58 -19.76
C SER A 19 24.87 -30.39 -20.59
N SER A 20 25.53 -30.22 -21.74
CA SER A 20 25.02 -29.42 -22.85
C SER A 20 23.59 -29.87 -23.14
N GLY A 21 22.61 -29.03 -22.82
CA GLY A 21 21.21 -29.41 -22.94
C GLY A 21 20.33 -28.19 -22.92
N THR A 22 19.34 -28.20 -23.81
CA THR A 22 18.11 -27.41 -23.82
C THR A 22 17.31 -27.55 -22.51
N GLY A 23 17.90 -27.16 -21.38
CA GLY A 23 17.38 -27.37 -20.02
C GLY A 23 16.57 -26.19 -19.49
N GLU A 24 15.55 -26.50 -18.69
CA GLU A 24 14.75 -25.52 -17.96
C GLU A 24 15.63 -24.66 -17.02
N PHE A 25 15.45 -23.34 -17.10
CA PHE A 25 16.14 -22.37 -16.25
C PHE A 25 15.58 -22.39 -14.81
N PRO A 26 16.39 -22.08 -13.78
CA PRO A 26 15.91 -22.04 -12.41
C PRO A 26 14.85 -20.95 -12.24
N LYS A 27 13.66 -21.37 -11.81
CA LYS A 27 12.52 -20.50 -11.51
C LYS A 27 12.42 -20.28 -10.01
N LEU A 28 11.78 -19.18 -9.62
CA LEU A 28 11.49 -18.91 -8.22
C LEU A 28 10.48 -19.93 -7.68
N LEU A 29 10.74 -20.40 -6.47
CA LEU A 29 9.77 -21.21 -5.74
C LEU A 29 8.57 -20.35 -5.31
N PRO A 30 7.40 -20.95 -5.11
CA PRO A 30 6.27 -20.26 -4.49
C PRO A 30 6.69 -19.65 -3.14
N ARG A 31 6.08 -18.51 -2.78
CA ARG A 31 6.44 -17.68 -1.60
C ARG A 31 7.74 -16.88 -1.74
N PHE A 32 8.46 -16.98 -2.87
CA PHE A 32 9.65 -16.19 -3.16
C PHE A 32 9.46 -15.27 -4.37
N TRP A 33 10.11 -14.11 -4.33
CA TRP A 33 10.06 -13.10 -5.40
C TRP A 33 11.44 -12.48 -5.62
N SER A 34 11.79 -12.16 -6.86
CA SER A 34 12.97 -11.33 -7.18
C SER A 34 12.63 -10.33 -8.28
N SER A 35 13.41 -9.25 -8.39
CA SER A 35 13.24 -8.26 -9.46
C SER A 35 13.82 -8.78 -10.77
N ARG A 36 13.29 -8.32 -11.91
CA ARG A 36 13.85 -8.62 -13.24
C ARG A 36 15.28 -8.11 -13.42
N ASP A 37 15.59 -6.96 -12.82
CA ASP A 37 16.91 -6.32 -12.90
C ASP A 37 17.93 -6.98 -11.96
N ALA A 38 17.45 -7.69 -10.94
CA ALA A 38 18.27 -8.34 -9.92
C ALA A 38 17.69 -9.73 -9.57
N PRO A 39 17.74 -10.71 -10.49
CA PRO A 39 17.07 -12.01 -10.33
C PRO A 39 17.63 -12.84 -9.16
N VAL A 40 18.88 -12.58 -8.74
CA VAL A 40 19.58 -13.25 -7.64
C VAL A 40 19.22 -12.69 -6.27
N SER A 41 18.58 -11.51 -6.22
CA SER A 41 18.09 -10.90 -4.98
C SER A 41 16.71 -11.44 -4.66
N VAL A 42 16.66 -12.49 -3.85
CA VAL A 42 15.42 -13.19 -3.50
C VAL A 42 14.84 -12.65 -2.21
N TYR A 43 13.57 -12.24 -2.27
CA TYR A 43 12.77 -11.78 -1.15
C TYR A 43 11.73 -12.83 -0.76
N LEU A 44 11.50 -12.96 0.54
CA LEU A 44 10.46 -13.82 1.08
C LEU A 44 9.13 -13.04 1.16
N CYS A 45 8.09 -13.60 0.58
CA CYS A 45 6.75 -13.04 0.66
C CYS A 45 5.98 -13.60 1.87
N LEU A 46 4.99 -12.84 2.33
CA LEU A 46 4.13 -13.24 3.45
C LEU A 46 3.30 -14.49 3.13
N ASP A 47 2.83 -14.60 1.89
CA ASP A 47 1.89 -15.63 1.46
C ASP A 47 2.25 -16.13 0.06
N GLU A 48 1.95 -17.40 -0.21
CA GLU A 48 2.19 -18.05 -1.50
C GLU A 48 1.28 -17.49 -2.61
N ASN A 49 0.06 -17.06 -2.26
CA ASN A 49 -0.87 -16.48 -3.23
C ASN A 49 -0.41 -15.10 -3.71
N VAL A 50 0.33 -14.37 -2.87
CA VAL A 50 0.91 -13.06 -3.20
C VAL A 50 2.12 -13.23 -4.13
N CYS A 51 2.92 -14.28 -3.92
CA CYS A 51 4.08 -14.62 -4.73
C CYS A 51 3.98 -16.06 -5.21
N PRO A 52 3.35 -16.32 -6.38
CA PRO A 52 3.18 -17.67 -6.91
C PRO A 52 4.50 -18.32 -7.36
N GLY A 53 5.62 -17.59 -7.31
CA GLY A 53 6.90 -18.02 -7.86
C GLY A 53 6.94 -17.89 -9.39
N GLY A 54 7.86 -18.61 -10.03
CA GLY A 54 8.04 -18.57 -11.47
C GLY A 54 9.10 -17.56 -11.93
N GLU A 55 8.74 -16.70 -12.88
CA GLU A 55 9.66 -15.72 -13.45
C GLU A 55 9.86 -14.51 -12.52
N PRO A 56 11.06 -13.92 -12.47
CA PRO A 56 11.31 -12.70 -11.69
C PRO A 56 10.40 -11.55 -12.15
N GLY A 57 9.97 -10.75 -11.18
CA GLY A 57 9.03 -9.66 -11.35
C GLY A 57 7.56 -10.09 -11.42
N THR A 58 7.25 -11.38 -11.28
CA THR A 58 5.86 -11.87 -11.31
C THR A 58 5.22 -11.77 -9.94
N CYS A 59 4.09 -11.07 -9.85
CA CYS A 59 3.30 -10.93 -8.63
C CYS A 59 1.90 -11.52 -8.81
N GLY A 60 1.39 -12.15 -7.75
CA GLY A 60 0.01 -12.61 -7.67
C GLY A 60 -0.95 -11.48 -7.26
N LEU A 61 -2.24 -11.72 -7.46
CA LEU A 61 -3.34 -10.90 -6.90
C LEU A 61 -3.31 -9.40 -7.29
N GLY A 62 -2.66 -9.07 -8.41
CA GLY A 62 -2.53 -7.69 -8.89
C GLY A 62 -1.62 -6.82 -8.04
N ALA A 63 -0.84 -7.41 -7.13
CA ALA A 63 0.17 -6.70 -6.35
C ALA A 63 1.40 -6.36 -7.22
N SER A 64 2.23 -5.46 -6.72
CA SER A 64 3.36 -4.88 -7.41
C SER A 64 4.48 -4.51 -6.44
N ASN A 65 5.61 -4.07 -6.98
CA ASN A 65 6.80 -3.65 -6.24
C ASN A 65 7.52 -4.82 -5.52
N ILE A 66 8.55 -4.50 -4.73
CA ILE A 66 9.40 -5.46 -4.04
C ILE A 66 8.55 -6.42 -3.20
N ALA A 67 8.77 -7.72 -3.40
CA ALA A 67 8.04 -8.80 -2.72
C ALA A 67 6.51 -8.70 -2.83
N CYS A 68 6.01 -8.03 -3.87
CA CYS A 68 4.58 -7.81 -4.09
C CYS A 68 3.88 -7.17 -2.86
N ALA A 69 4.61 -6.33 -2.13
CA ALA A 69 4.13 -5.71 -0.90
C ALA A 69 3.18 -4.53 -1.13
N SER A 70 3.18 -3.96 -2.34
CA SER A 70 2.41 -2.76 -2.66
C SER A 70 1.38 -3.00 -3.76
N CYS A 71 0.21 -2.37 -3.63
CA CYS A 71 -0.74 -2.32 -4.73
C CYS A 71 -0.31 -1.28 -5.78
N PRO A 72 -0.56 -1.51 -7.08
CA PRO A 72 -0.23 -0.56 -8.13
C PRO A 72 -1.01 0.75 -7.99
N LEU A 73 -0.58 1.79 -8.71
CA LEU A 73 -1.23 3.11 -8.63
C LEU A 73 -2.75 3.01 -8.86
N LYS A 74 -3.50 3.81 -8.11
CA LYS A 74 -4.98 3.87 -8.12
C LYS A 74 -5.67 2.60 -7.60
N THR A 75 -4.95 1.74 -6.89
CA THR A 75 -5.54 0.59 -6.21
C THR A 75 -5.12 0.58 -4.75
N TYR A 76 -5.97 0.04 -3.88
CA TYR A 76 -5.72 -0.11 -2.45
C TYR A 76 -5.86 -1.58 -2.05
N ARG A 77 -5.23 -1.96 -0.94
CA ARG A 77 -5.27 -3.33 -0.45
C ARG A 77 -6.57 -3.57 0.31
N ALA A 78 -7.44 -4.42 -0.23
CA ALA A 78 -8.64 -4.91 0.42
C ALA A 78 -8.47 -6.39 0.74
N GLY A 79 -7.94 -6.69 1.92
CA GLY A 79 -7.60 -8.06 2.30
C GLY A 79 -6.42 -8.62 1.49
N SER A 80 -6.68 -9.67 0.70
CA SER A 80 -5.67 -10.35 -0.12
C SER A 80 -5.53 -9.77 -1.53
N THR A 81 -6.47 -8.95 -2.01
CA THR A 81 -6.47 -8.41 -3.37
C THR A 81 -6.30 -6.90 -3.41
N CYS A 82 -5.78 -6.40 -4.53
CA CYS A 82 -5.74 -4.97 -4.81
C CYS A 82 -7.05 -4.56 -5.51
N THR A 83 -7.84 -3.70 -4.87
CA THR A 83 -9.09 -3.16 -5.41
C THR A 83 -8.86 -1.76 -5.96
N ALA A 84 -9.49 -1.44 -7.10
CA ALA A 84 -9.40 -0.10 -7.68
C ALA A 84 -10.09 0.94 -6.79
N CYS A 85 -9.44 2.09 -6.61
CA CYS A 85 -10.05 3.26 -6.00
C CYS A 85 -11.17 3.77 -6.91
N SER A 86 -12.24 4.28 -6.31
CA SER A 86 -13.31 4.92 -7.07
C SER A 86 -12.85 6.25 -7.69
N GLU A 87 -13.49 6.67 -8.79
CA GLU A 87 -13.26 7.98 -9.43
C GLU A 87 -13.44 9.15 -8.44
N LEU A 88 -14.34 8.99 -7.47
CA LEU A 88 -14.59 9.98 -6.42
C LEU A 88 -13.41 10.12 -5.46
N GLU A 89 -12.78 9.01 -5.07
CA GLU A 89 -11.61 9.00 -4.17
C GLU A 89 -10.34 9.52 -4.85
N LEU A 90 -10.25 9.33 -6.18
CA LEU A 90 -9.15 9.85 -6.99
C LEU A 90 -9.35 11.31 -7.42
N SER A 91 -10.50 11.90 -7.09
CA SER A 91 -10.84 13.25 -7.51
C SER A 91 -9.93 14.28 -6.82
N LYS A 92 -8.98 14.79 -7.60
CA LYS A 92 -8.04 15.85 -7.19
C LYS A 92 -8.73 17.17 -6.84
N TRP A 93 -9.98 17.35 -7.25
CA TRP A 93 -10.76 18.56 -6.98
C TRP A 93 -11.68 18.41 -5.77
N LEU A 94 -12.31 17.24 -5.59
CA LEU A 94 -13.29 17.03 -4.51
C LEU A 94 -12.65 17.16 -3.12
N PHE A 95 -11.51 16.51 -2.91
CA PHE A 95 -10.86 16.47 -1.59
C PHE A 95 -10.28 17.80 -1.09
N PRO A 96 -9.68 18.69 -1.90
CA PRO A 96 -9.23 19.99 -1.41
C PRO A 96 -10.36 21.03 -1.33
N ILE A 97 -11.34 20.98 -2.24
CA ILE A 97 -12.35 22.04 -2.34
C ILE A 97 -13.47 21.85 -1.33
N LEU A 98 -13.88 20.60 -1.08
CA LEU A 98 -14.94 20.31 -0.13
C LEU A 98 -14.58 20.79 1.30
N PRO A 99 -13.38 20.51 1.85
CA PRO A 99 -12.99 21.06 3.15
C PRO A 99 -12.75 22.58 3.13
N CYS A 100 -12.29 23.16 2.02
CA CYS A 100 -12.18 24.62 1.95
C CYS A 100 -13.55 25.31 2.00
N LEU A 101 -14.52 24.80 1.23
CA LEU A 101 -15.86 25.39 1.12
C LEU A 101 -16.71 25.12 2.36
N PHE A 102 -16.67 23.89 2.89
CA PHE A 102 -17.52 23.48 4.01
C PHE A 102 -16.79 23.47 5.36
N GLY A 103 -15.47 23.30 5.38
CA GLY A 103 -14.70 23.26 6.63
C GLY A 103 -14.65 24.60 7.35
N CYS A 104 -14.41 25.71 6.63
CA CYS A 104 -14.42 27.04 7.24
C CYS A 104 -15.78 27.39 7.88
N PRO A 105 -16.93 27.28 7.20
CA PRO A 105 -18.23 27.54 7.84
C PRO A 105 -18.55 26.51 8.92
N LEU A 106 -18.17 25.24 8.78
CA LEU A 106 -18.37 24.23 9.82
C LEU A 106 -17.60 24.57 11.10
N VAL A 107 -16.35 25.01 11.00
CA VAL A 107 -15.55 25.44 12.15
C VAL A 107 -16.18 26.66 12.81
N VAL A 108 -16.67 27.63 12.04
CA VAL A 108 -17.39 28.80 12.58
C VAL A 108 -18.67 28.36 13.30
N LEU A 109 -19.46 27.44 12.72
CA LEU A 109 -20.67 26.91 13.35
C LEU A 109 -20.36 26.14 14.63
N ILE A 110 -19.35 25.27 14.62
CA ILE A 110 -18.87 24.55 15.81
C ILE A 110 -18.41 25.54 16.87
N TYR A 111 -17.64 26.56 16.49
CA TYR A 111 -17.17 27.59 17.39
C TYR A 111 -18.35 28.35 18.02
N LEU A 112 -19.32 28.80 17.23
CA LEU A 112 -20.53 29.46 17.72
C LEU A 112 -21.36 28.56 18.64
N ALA A 113 -21.51 27.27 18.31
CA ALA A 113 -22.19 26.30 19.16
C ALA A 113 -21.41 25.98 20.45
N SER A 114 -20.07 26.05 20.41
CA SER A 114 -19.18 25.78 21.55
C SER A 114 -19.10 26.94 22.53
N ARG A 115 -19.61 28.14 22.18
CA ARG A 115 -19.74 29.30 23.08
C ARG A 115 -20.81 29.03 24.15
N THR A 116 -20.53 28.07 25.01
CA THR A 116 -21.33 27.78 26.19
C THR A 116 -20.71 28.52 27.38
N PRO A 117 -21.53 29.15 28.25
CA PRO A 117 -21.01 29.82 29.45
C PRO A 117 -20.34 28.77 30.36
N ALA A 118 -19.33 29.20 31.13
CA ALA A 118 -18.46 28.31 31.91
C ALA A 118 -19.23 27.36 32.86
N GLU A 119 -20.40 27.78 33.32
CA GLU A 119 -21.32 26.97 34.15
C GLU A 119 -21.78 25.67 33.45
N ASN A 120 -21.81 25.62 32.12
CA ASN A 120 -22.33 24.51 31.33
C ASN A 120 -21.25 23.53 30.86
N TRP A 121 -19.98 23.73 31.23
CA TRP A 121 -18.86 22.88 30.80
C TRP A 121 -18.90 21.47 31.40
N SER A 122 -19.54 21.29 32.54
CA SER A 122 -19.72 19.97 33.17
C SER A 122 -20.75 19.08 32.45
N ARG A 123 -21.39 19.56 31.37
CA ARG A 123 -22.37 18.76 30.64
C ARG A 123 -21.67 17.64 29.85
N PRO A 124 -22.19 16.39 29.87
CA PRO A 124 -21.58 15.26 29.19
C PRO A 124 -21.47 15.46 27.67
N GLN A 125 -22.32 16.31 27.08
CA GLN A 125 -22.28 16.68 25.67
C GLN A 125 -20.99 17.42 25.29
N ALA A 126 -20.47 18.30 26.16
CA ALA A 126 -19.21 19.02 25.91
C ALA A 126 -18.01 18.05 25.95
N GLY A 127 -18.03 17.08 26.86
CA GLY A 127 -17.03 16.01 26.92
C GLY A 127 -17.03 15.16 25.65
N LEU A 128 -18.21 14.71 25.20
CA LEU A 128 -18.34 13.92 23.97
C LEU A 128 -17.86 14.69 22.73
N ALA A 129 -18.21 15.98 22.62
CA ALA A 129 -17.76 16.83 21.52
C ALA A 129 -16.23 17.00 21.49
N THR A 130 -15.60 17.14 22.67
CA THR A 130 -14.14 17.26 22.78
C THR A 130 -13.44 15.96 22.37
N CYS A 131 -13.93 14.80 22.82
CA CYS A 131 -13.41 13.50 22.40
C CYS A 131 -13.56 13.29 20.90
N GLY A 132 -14.70 13.67 20.32
CA GLY A 132 -14.93 13.62 18.87
C GLY A 132 -13.94 14.47 18.09
N ALA A 133 -13.68 15.70 18.54
CA ALA A 133 -12.70 16.58 17.92
C ALA A 133 -11.27 16.01 18.01
N ALA A 134 -10.89 15.45 19.15
CA ALA A 134 -9.58 14.82 19.33
C ALA A 134 -9.38 13.62 18.39
N MET A 135 -10.40 12.76 18.23
CA MET A 135 -10.36 11.64 17.28
C MET A 135 -10.24 12.13 15.84
N LEU A 136 -11.02 13.15 15.45
CA LEU A 136 -10.96 13.74 14.11
C LEU A 136 -9.56 14.27 13.79
N VAL A 137 -8.95 15.02 14.71
CA VAL A 137 -7.58 15.53 14.55
C VAL A 137 -6.58 14.38 14.46
N HIS A 138 -6.74 13.33 15.25
CA HIS A 138 -5.88 12.15 15.17
C HIS A 138 -5.94 11.47 13.78
N PHE A 139 -7.15 11.28 13.23
CA PHE A 139 -7.32 10.74 11.88
C PHE A 139 -6.71 11.63 10.80
N GLN A 140 -6.86 12.96 10.91
CA GLN A 140 -6.25 13.91 9.98
C GLN A 140 -4.72 13.85 9.99
N ILE A 141 -4.11 13.72 11.18
CA ILE A 141 -2.65 13.60 11.34
C ILE A 141 -2.14 12.28 10.74
N GLN A 142 -2.80 11.16 11.03
CA GLN A 142 -2.43 9.85 10.46
C GLN A 142 -2.48 9.87 8.93
N GLY A 143 -3.50 10.51 8.35
CA GLY A 143 -3.60 10.70 6.90
C GLY A 143 -2.45 11.53 6.30
N MET A 144 -2.01 12.58 6.99
CA MET A 144 -0.85 13.37 6.55
C MET A 144 0.47 12.59 6.67
N LEU A 145 0.66 11.84 7.75
CA LEU A 145 1.85 11.02 7.95
C LEU A 145 1.96 9.91 6.89
N TRP A 146 0.84 9.30 6.50
CA TRP A 146 0.82 8.29 5.43
C TRP A 146 1.19 8.84 4.05
N LYS A 147 1.06 10.16 3.83
CA LYS A 147 1.50 10.80 2.58
C LYS A 147 2.99 11.14 2.55
N LEU A 148 3.65 11.20 3.71
CA LEU A 148 5.05 11.57 3.86
C LEU A 148 6.01 10.36 3.86
N ASN A 149 5.48 9.15 4.03
CA ASN A 149 6.24 7.89 4.04
C ASN A 149 5.92 7.04 2.80
#